data_AF-A0A1T4NPG9-F1
#
_entry.id   AF-A0A1T4NPG9-F1
#
_cell.length_a   1.000
_cell.length_b   1.000
_cell.length_c   1.000
_cell.angle_alpha   90.00
_cell.angle_beta   90.00
_cell.angle_gamma   90.00
#
_symmetry.space_group_name_H-M   'P 1'
#
loop_
_entity.id
_entity.type
_entity.pdbx_description
1 polymer ?
#
loop_
_entity_poly.entity_id
_entity_poly.type
_entity_poly.pdbx_seq_one_letter_code
_entity_poly.pdbx_strand_id
1 'polypeptide(L)'
;MAKRMMENFECAEKEWDLEASCQAAETFAEKGDFENSFDSALDGLLHFKHTDTHSEECYNRLLKFLFASSQKICASTDYDSSIDQMIDDAEKKFGEKFPEPEENGDAYKRLRELVRFEMRHQAILCGKEYEICSTEENFSRAVGKFREELKQIVPESQQEVLNSIGYSLYSDFFDFFVRGSLDMIADAKIYKSKRFRPLQIHAMGKEIRTYINVVAQQNAKPQKSQTVSDWFRTLFVLPAFLFKKLYAINMVELFAVSEERVAEAEKMFRIFERDFAVLEAAGEYEILKAFLTEMHLADCLTVRVKVKADAEKIRIS
;
A
#
# COMPACT_ATOMS: atom_id res chain seq x y z
N MET A 1 2.47 -5.44 -24.26
CA MET A 1 2.37 -4.69 -22.99
C MET A 1 0.92 -4.62 -22.55
N ALA A 2 -0.01 -4.13 -23.38
CA ALA A 2 -1.46 -4.14 -23.11
C ALA A 2 -2.04 -5.54 -22.78
N LYS A 3 -1.72 -6.57 -23.58
CA LYS A 3 -2.15 -7.96 -23.33
C LYS A 3 -1.89 -8.52 -21.92
N ARG A 4 -0.81 -8.08 -21.25
CA ARG A 4 -0.42 -8.50 -19.88
C ARG A 4 -1.08 -7.67 -18.77
N MET A 5 -1.75 -6.57 -19.13
CA MET A 5 -2.41 -5.69 -18.15
C MET A 5 -3.90 -6.03 -17.97
N MET A 6 -4.43 -6.98 -18.76
CA MET A 6 -5.87 -7.25 -18.93
C MET A 6 -6.37 -8.53 -18.21
N GLU A 7 -5.51 -9.36 -17.63
CA GLU A 7 -5.94 -10.66 -17.08
C GLU A 7 -6.69 -10.52 -15.73
N ASN A 8 -7.87 -11.16 -15.69
CA ASN A 8 -8.84 -11.39 -14.61
C ASN A 8 -9.67 -10.20 -14.08
N PHE A 9 -10.88 -10.06 -14.65
CA PHE A 9 -12.06 -9.41 -14.06
C PHE A 9 -13.27 -10.35 -14.17
N GLU A 10 -13.67 -10.96 -13.06
CA GLU A 10 -15.01 -11.51 -12.90
C GLU A 10 -15.76 -10.66 -11.87
N CYS A 11 -16.63 -9.78 -12.33
CA CYS A 11 -18.06 -9.73 -11.96
C CYS A 11 -18.68 -8.41 -12.42
N ALA A 12 -19.67 -8.51 -13.31
CA ALA A 12 -20.72 -7.50 -13.46
C ALA A 12 -21.96 -8.23 -14.00
N GLU A 13 -23.06 -8.19 -13.24
CA GLU A 13 -24.36 -8.81 -13.56
C GLU A 13 -25.14 -8.06 -14.67
N LYS A 14 -24.58 -6.97 -15.22
CA LYS A 14 -25.15 -6.22 -16.35
C LYS A 14 -24.14 -6.17 -17.50
N GLU A 15 -24.65 -6.24 -18.74
CA GLU A 15 -23.90 -5.83 -19.92
C GLU A 15 -23.51 -4.35 -19.72
N TRP A 16 -22.21 -4.12 -19.55
CA TRP A 16 -21.66 -2.78 -19.42
C TRP A 16 -21.23 -2.29 -20.81
N ASP A 17 -21.75 -1.16 -21.23
CA ASP A 17 -21.42 -0.58 -22.53
C ASP A 17 -20.07 0.16 -22.45
N LEU A 18 -19.02 -0.56 -22.80
CA LEU A 18 -17.65 -0.06 -22.85
C LEU A 18 -17.48 1.08 -23.86
N GLU A 19 -18.18 1.03 -24.99
CA GLU A 19 -18.08 2.06 -26.01
C GLU A 19 -18.79 3.35 -25.55
N ALA A 20 -19.91 3.24 -24.84
CA ALA A 20 -20.54 4.39 -24.19
C ALA A 20 -19.60 5.06 -23.17
N SER A 21 -18.82 4.27 -22.42
CA SER A 21 -17.82 4.79 -21.48
C SER A 21 -16.69 5.54 -22.21
N CYS A 22 -16.20 4.99 -23.33
CA CYS A 22 -15.22 5.65 -24.20
C CYS A 22 -15.75 6.98 -24.74
N GLN A 23 -16.97 6.97 -25.30
CA GLN A 23 -17.60 8.16 -25.88
C GLN A 23 -17.85 9.24 -24.82
N ALA A 24 -18.27 8.86 -23.61
CA ALA A 24 -18.44 9.79 -22.51
C ALA A 24 -17.11 10.44 -22.11
N ALA A 25 -16.07 9.63 -21.88
CA ALA A 25 -14.74 10.11 -21.50
C ALA A 25 -14.16 11.07 -22.55
N GLU A 26 -14.32 10.76 -23.83
CA GLU A 26 -13.91 11.58 -24.97
C GLU A 26 -14.68 12.91 -25.03
N THR A 27 -16.02 12.85 -24.97
CA THR A 27 -16.89 14.03 -25.01
C THR A 27 -16.57 15.02 -23.89
N PHE A 28 -16.33 14.53 -22.67
CA PHE A 28 -15.94 15.38 -21.54
C PHE A 28 -14.55 15.99 -21.74
N ALA A 29 -13.58 15.21 -22.22
CA ALA A 29 -12.24 15.70 -22.51
C ALA A 29 -12.23 16.82 -23.57
N GLU A 30 -13.02 16.68 -24.63
CA GLU A 30 -13.17 17.71 -25.68
C GLU A 30 -13.78 19.02 -25.16
N LYS A 31 -14.63 18.93 -24.14
CA LYS A 31 -15.23 20.09 -23.46
C LYS A 31 -14.34 20.70 -22.38
N GLY A 32 -13.17 20.11 -22.11
CA GLY A 32 -12.28 20.52 -21.02
C GLY A 32 -12.74 20.10 -19.62
N ASP A 33 -13.73 19.21 -19.53
CA ASP A 33 -14.24 18.65 -18.28
C ASP A 33 -13.45 17.40 -17.89
N PHE A 34 -12.23 17.63 -17.40
CA PHE A 34 -11.30 16.52 -17.14
C PHE A 34 -11.73 15.65 -15.96
N GLU A 35 -12.47 16.18 -14.98
CA GLU A 35 -12.96 15.39 -13.84
C GLU A 35 -13.98 14.33 -14.30
N ASN A 36 -15.00 14.73 -15.08
CA ASN A 36 -15.98 13.78 -15.59
C ASN A 36 -15.38 12.84 -16.65
N SER A 37 -14.37 13.30 -17.41
CA SER A 37 -13.60 12.44 -18.31
C SER A 37 -12.84 11.35 -17.53
N PHE A 38 -12.17 11.73 -16.43
CA PHE A 38 -11.46 10.81 -15.55
C PHE A 38 -12.41 9.80 -14.90
N ASP A 39 -13.52 10.27 -14.33
CA ASP A 39 -14.50 9.40 -13.66
C ASP A 39 -15.14 8.42 -14.66
N SER A 40 -15.49 8.86 -15.87
CA SER A 40 -16.05 8.00 -16.92
C SER A 40 -15.05 6.95 -17.39
N ALA A 41 -13.78 7.35 -17.57
CA ALA A 41 -12.72 6.44 -17.96
C ALA A 41 -12.46 5.38 -16.89
N LEU A 42 -12.39 5.79 -15.62
CA LEU A 42 -12.18 4.89 -14.48
C LEU A 42 -13.34 3.89 -14.34
N ASP A 43 -14.58 4.37 -14.45
CA ASP A 43 -15.78 3.54 -14.33
C ASP A 43 -15.83 2.47 -15.45
N GLY A 44 -15.52 2.87 -16.69
CA GLY A 44 -15.39 1.94 -17.82
C GLY A 44 -14.30 0.88 -17.60
N LEU A 45 -13.16 1.26 -17.02
CA LEU A 45 -12.07 0.33 -16.72
C LEU A 45 -12.43 -0.66 -15.61
N LEU A 46 -13.09 -0.21 -14.54
CA LEU A 46 -13.48 -1.07 -13.42
C LEU A 46 -14.54 -2.11 -13.81
N HIS A 47 -15.35 -1.83 -14.83
CA HIS A 47 -16.35 -2.74 -15.38
C HIS A 47 -15.89 -3.46 -16.65
N PHE A 48 -14.61 -3.33 -17.02
CA PHE A 48 -14.06 -3.93 -18.22
C PHE A 48 -14.08 -5.47 -18.17
N LYS A 49 -14.52 -6.07 -19.28
CA LYS A 49 -14.39 -7.52 -19.54
C LYS A 49 -13.71 -7.70 -20.89
N HIS A 50 -12.63 -8.47 -20.92
CA HIS A 50 -11.95 -8.79 -22.18
C HIS A 50 -12.74 -9.86 -22.93
N THR A 51 -13.44 -9.49 -24.00
CA THR A 51 -14.18 -10.44 -24.84
C THR A 51 -13.60 -10.60 -26.24
N ASP A 52 -12.91 -9.58 -26.78
CA ASP A 52 -12.34 -9.56 -28.13
C ASP A 52 -11.27 -8.46 -28.33
N THR A 53 -10.75 -8.32 -29.56
CA THR A 53 -9.77 -7.28 -29.93
C THR A 53 -10.33 -5.85 -29.79
N HIS A 54 -11.62 -5.65 -30.06
CA HIS A 54 -12.27 -4.35 -29.91
C HIS A 54 -12.30 -3.89 -28.44
N SER A 55 -12.49 -4.85 -27.53
CA SER A 55 -12.39 -4.63 -26.08
C SER A 55 -10.98 -4.17 -25.68
N GLU A 56 -9.91 -4.76 -26.24
CA GLU A 56 -8.52 -4.31 -25.99
C GLU A 56 -8.29 -2.85 -26.47
N GLU A 57 -8.85 -2.47 -27.62
CA GLU A 57 -8.77 -1.09 -28.12
C GLU A 57 -9.49 -0.10 -27.19
N CYS A 58 -10.69 -0.46 -26.72
CA CYS A 58 -11.46 0.33 -25.76
C CYS A 58 -10.71 0.50 -24.44
N TYR A 59 -10.15 -0.58 -23.89
CA TYR A 59 -9.33 -0.53 -22.68
C TYR A 59 -8.16 0.46 -22.83
N ASN A 60 -7.44 0.40 -23.95
CA ASN A 60 -6.32 1.31 -24.23
C ASN A 60 -6.78 2.77 -24.39
N ARG A 61 -7.96 3.02 -24.99
CA ARG A 61 -8.56 4.37 -25.07
C ARG A 61 -8.89 4.90 -23.67
N LEU A 62 -9.58 4.11 -22.86
CA LEU A 62 -9.95 4.49 -21.49
C LEU A 62 -8.71 4.77 -20.62
N LEU A 63 -7.66 3.95 -20.71
CA LEU A 63 -6.39 4.23 -20.02
C LEU A 63 -5.77 5.55 -20.44
N LYS A 64 -5.79 5.87 -21.74
CA LYS A 64 -5.27 7.17 -22.24
C LYS A 64 -6.06 8.33 -21.65
N PHE A 65 -7.39 8.25 -21.63
CA PHE A 65 -8.22 9.29 -21.02
C PHE A 65 -7.97 9.41 -19.52
N LEU A 66 -7.90 8.28 -18.80
CA LEU A 66 -7.63 8.26 -17.37
C LEU A 66 -6.34 9.01 -17.03
N PHE A 67 -5.23 8.70 -17.72
CA PHE A 67 -3.93 9.35 -17.45
C PHE A 67 -3.83 10.77 -17.99
N ALA A 68 -4.42 11.07 -19.15
CA ALA A 68 -4.39 12.42 -19.70
C ALA A 68 -5.21 13.39 -18.84
N SER A 69 -6.42 12.97 -18.45
CA SER A 69 -7.29 13.75 -17.58
C SER A 69 -6.69 13.89 -16.18
N SER A 70 -6.09 12.84 -15.61
CA SER A 70 -5.44 12.95 -14.30
C SER A 70 -4.28 13.95 -14.28
N GLN A 71 -3.47 13.98 -15.35
CA GLN A 71 -2.40 14.99 -15.49
C GLN A 71 -2.95 16.41 -15.57
N LYS A 72 -4.04 16.62 -16.32
CA LYS A 72 -4.68 17.94 -16.44
C LYS A 72 -5.26 18.40 -15.10
N ILE A 73 -5.97 17.52 -14.40
CA ILE A 73 -6.53 17.80 -13.07
C ILE A 73 -5.40 18.14 -12.10
N CYS A 74 -4.30 17.35 -12.08
CA CYS A 74 -3.19 17.61 -11.17
C CYS A 74 -2.47 18.92 -11.47
N ALA A 75 -2.38 19.34 -12.74
CA ALA A 75 -1.78 20.62 -13.10
C ALA A 75 -2.66 21.83 -12.73
N SER A 76 -3.97 21.65 -12.60
CA SER A 76 -4.91 22.73 -12.29
C SER A 76 -5.42 22.74 -10.84
N THR A 77 -5.09 21.73 -10.04
CA THR A 77 -5.61 21.56 -8.68
C THR A 77 -4.52 21.85 -7.65
N ASP A 78 -4.82 22.78 -6.73
CA ASP A 78 -3.98 23.03 -5.57
C ASP A 78 -4.25 21.99 -4.47
N TYR A 79 -3.58 20.84 -4.59
CA TYR A 79 -3.68 19.78 -3.60
C TYR A 79 -3.02 20.15 -2.27
N ASP A 80 -1.97 20.97 -2.27
CA ASP A 80 -1.26 21.35 -1.04
C ASP A 80 -2.19 22.14 -0.12
N SER A 81 -2.83 23.21 -0.63
CA SER A 81 -3.81 23.98 0.15
C SER A 81 -4.99 23.12 0.64
N SER A 82 -5.36 22.12 -0.15
CA SER A 82 -6.44 21.20 0.20
C SER A 82 -6.07 20.27 1.34
N ILE A 83 -4.83 19.79 1.34
CA ILE A 83 -4.28 18.94 2.39
C ILE A 83 -4.04 19.78 3.65
N ASP A 84 -3.57 21.01 3.53
CA ASP A 84 -3.40 21.95 4.66
C ASP A 84 -4.72 22.15 5.40
N GLN A 85 -5.81 22.39 4.67
CA GLN A 85 -7.13 22.52 5.28
C GLN A 85 -7.56 21.23 6.02
N MET A 86 -7.29 20.05 5.45
CA MET A 86 -7.61 18.79 6.11
C MET A 86 -6.72 18.52 7.33
N ILE A 87 -5.46 18.94 7.30
CA ILE A 87 -4.56 18.90 8.46
C ILE A 87 -5.13 19.77 9.57
N ASP A 88 -5.48 21.03 9.28
CA ASP A 88 -6.07 21.95 10.26
C ASP A 88 -7.35 21.37 10.90
N ASP A 89 -8.19 20.73 10.10
CA ASP A 89 -9.42 20.11 10.58
C ASP A 89 -9.14 18.88 11.45
N ALA A 90 -8.15 18.06 11.09
CA ALA A 90 -7.71 16.93 11.90
C ALA A 90 -7.09 17.38 13.23
N GLU A 91 -6.23 18.40 13.21
CA GLU A 91 -5.65 18.97 14.44
C GLU A 91 -6.72 19.48 15.39
N LYS A 92 -7.72 20.21 14.88
CA LYS A 92 -8.87 20.67 15.67
C LYS A 92 -9.70 19.51 16.22
N LYS A 93 -9.93 18.48 15.41
CA LYS A 93 -10.72 17.30 15.77
C LYS A 93 -10.06 16.48 16.89
N PHE A 94 -8.75 16.29 16.81
CA PHE A 94 -8.02 15.41 17.72
C PHE A 94 -7.32 16.16 18.86
N GLY A 95 -7.18 17.49 18.77
CA GLY A 95 -6.48 18.29 19.76
C GLY A 95 -4.96 18.06 19.80
N GLU A 96 -4.41 17.44 18.76
CA GLU A 96 -2.98 17.14 18.62
C GLU A 96 -2.43 17.78 17.34
N LYS A 97 -1.18 18.21 17.39
CA LYS A 97 -0.50 18.79 16.23
C LYS A 97 -0.07 17.71 15.25
N PHE A 98 -0.34 17.96 13.98
CA PHE A 98 0.18 17.14 12.91
C PHE A 98 1.72 17.31 12.88
N PRO A 99 2.50 16.22 12.81
CA PRO A 99 3.95 16.31 12.76
C PRO A 99 4.38 17.22 11.61
N GLU A 100 5.40 18.06 11.84
CA GLU A 100 5.95 18.89 10.76
C GLU A 100 6.39 17.97 9.62
N PRO A 101 5.86 18.16 8.40
CA PRO A 101 6.27 17.34 7.27
C PRO A 101 7.76 17.54 7.01
N GLU A 102 8.48 16.46 6.73
CA GLU A 102 9.86 16.57 6.26
C GLU A 102 9.92 17.54 5.06
N GLU A 103 10.78 18.56 5.12
CA GLU A 103 10.95 19.54 4.04
C GLU A 103 11.10 18.81 2.69
N ASN A 104 10.28 19.20 1.69
CA ASN A 104 10.16 18.60 0.35
C ASN A 104 9.21 17.38 0.20
N GLY A 105 8.28 17.15 1.13
CA GLY A 105 7.26 16.11 0.98
C GLY A 105 6.31 16.31 -0.21
N ASP A 106 6.29 15.35 -1.15
CA ASP A 106 5.26 15.22 -2.20
C ASP A 106 3.84 15.30 -1.58
N ALA A 107 2.92 16.06 -2.18
CA ALA A 107 1.55 16.24 -1.70
C ALA A 107 0.87 14.91 -1.36
N TYR A 108 1.11 13.86 -2.16
CA TYR A 108 0.54 12.54 -1.87
C TYR A 108 1.13 11.87 -0.62
N LYS A 109 2.42 12.06 -0.35
CA LYS A 109 3.07 11.57 0.89
C LYS A 109 2.45 12.25 2.11
N ARG A 110 2.23 13.57 2.04
CA ARG A 110 1.56 14.35 3.09
C ARG A 110 0.14 13.86 3.35
N LEU A 111 -0.60 13.56 2.29
CA LEU A 111 -1.95 12.99 2.39
C LEU A 111 -1.95 11.60 3.06
N ARG A 112 -1.02 10.71 2.71
CA ARG A 112 -0.85 9.42 3.40
C ARG A 112 -0.51 9.60 4.88
N GLU A 113 0.38 10.54 5.20
CA GLU A 113 0.73 10.87 6.58
C GLU A 113 -0.46 11.38 7.38
N LEU A 114 -1.28 12.26 6.79
CA LEU A 114 -2.54 12.71 7.38
C LEU A 114 -3.47 11.53 7.67
N VAL A 115 -3.70 10.64 6.71
CA VAL A 115 -4.58 9.48 6.93
C VAL A 115 -4.05 8.56 8.03
N ARG A 116 -2.73 8.33 8.11
CA ARG A 116 -2.11 7.56 9.20
C ARG A 116 -2.25 8.27 10.55
N PHE A 117 -2.11 9.60 10.57
CA PHE A 117 -2.37 10.41 11.75
C PHE A 117 -3.81 10.23 12.22
N GLU A 118 -4.80 10.36 11.33
CA GLU A 118 -6.21 10.14 11.68
C GLU A 118 -6.48 8.72 12.18
N MET A 119 -5.90 7.69 11.53
CA MET A 119 -6.03 6.29 11.94
C MET A 119 -5.54 6.07 13.39
N ARG A 120 -4.34 6.58 13.71
CA ARG A 120 -3.77 6.49 15.06
C ARG A 120 -4.66 7.17 16.10
N HIS A 121 -5.11 8.39 15.84
CA HIS A 121 -5.90 9.16 16.81
C HIS A 121 -7.30 8.60 16.97
N GLN A 122 -7.91 8.12 15.88
CA GLN A 122 -9.19 7.42 15.96
C GLN A 122 -9.07 6.15 16.81
N ALA A 123 -7.95 5.42 16.72
CA ALA A 123 -7.70 4.26 17.57
C ALA A 123 -7.62 4.62 19.06
N ILE A 124 -6.96 5.74 19.39
CA ILE A 124 -6.90 6.29 20.75
C ILE A 124 -8.29 6.67 21.26
N LEU A 125 -9.09 7.37 20.45
CA LEU A 125 -10.47 7.76 20.81
C LEU A 125 -11.38 6.55 21.05
N CYS A 126 -11.15 5.44 20.35
CA CYS A 126 -11.87 4.18 20.54
C CYS A 126 -11.32 3.33 21.71
N GLY A 127 -10.37 3.83 22.50
CA GLY A 127 -9.78 3.11 23.63
C GLY A 127 -8.86 1.96 23.25
N LYS A 128 -8.44 1.89 21.98
CA LYS A 128 -7.54 0.84 21.45
C LYS A 128 -6.24 1.48 20.97
N GLU A 129 -5.49 2.10 21.89
CA GLU A 129 -4.13 2.54 21.56
C GLU A 129 -3.27 1.30 21.29
N TYR A 130 -2.64 1.21 20.13
CA TYR A 130 -1.77 0.07 19.79
C TYR A 130 -0.31 0.44 19.97
N GLU A 131 0.48 -0.53 20.43
CA GLU A 131 1.94 -0.48 20.38
C GLU A 131 2.47 -1.52 19.40
N ILE A 132 3.44 -1.10 18.59
CA ILE A 132 4.22 -1.94 17.68
C ILE A 132 5.65 -1.92 18.23
N CYS A 133 6.15 -3.07 18.68
CA CYS A 133 7.46 -3.14 19.29
C CYS A 133 8.24 -4.38 18.85
N SER A 134 9.55 -4.23 18.82
CA SER A 134 10.52 -5.31 18.66
C SER A 134 11.19 -5.57 20.00
N THR A 135 11.02 -6.78 20.54
CA THR A 135 11.77 -7.25 21.71
C THR A 135 13.03 -8.01 21.27
N GLU A 136 13.98 -8.21 22.19
CA GLU A 136 15.14 -9.08 21.94
C GLU A 136 14.73 -10.51 21.54
N GLU A 137 13.61 -11.01 22.08
CA GLU A 137 13.04 -12.30 21.69
C GLU A 137 12.51 -12.27 20.25
N ASN A 138 11.79 -11.21 19.86
CA ASN A 138 11.30 -11.03 18.49
C ASN A 138 12.47 -11.01 17.49
N PHE A 139 13.51 -10.25 17.80
CA PHE A 139 14.74 -10.19 17.02
C PHE A 139 15.39 -11.57 16.90
N SER A 140 15.56 -12.28 18.03
CA SER A 140 16.20 -13.60 18.04
C SER A 140 15.42 -14.63 17.21
N ARG A 141 14.09 -14.61 17.27
CA ARG A 141 13.22 -15.49 16.46
C ARG A 141 13.32 -15.17 14.98
N ALA A 142 13.31 -13.88 14.61
CA ALA A 142 13.43 -13.46 13.23
C ALA A 142 14.79 -13.82 12.64
N VAL A 143 15.89 -13.47 13.32
CA VAL A 143 17.25 -13.83 12.89
C VAL A 143 17.42 -15.34 12.81
N GLY A 144 16.81 -16.10 13.73
CA GLY A 144 16.79 -17.56 13.67
C GLY A 144 16.32 -18.13 12.33
N LYS A 145 15.43 -17.44 11.61
CA LYS A 145 14.92 -17.87 10.30
C LYS A 145 15.93 -17.75 9.16
N PHE A 146 16.93 -16.86 9.27
CA PHE A 146 17.91 -16.61 8.21
C PHE A 146 19.38 -16.67 8.68
N ARG A 147 19.61 -17.10 9.92
CA ARG A 147 20.96 -17.13 10.52
C ARG A 147 21.92 -18.04 9.76
N GLU A 148 21.44 -19.18 9.29
CA GLU A 148 22.28 -20.14 8.57
C GLU A 148 22.73 -19.59 7.20
N GLU A 149 21.91 -18.77 6.54
CA GLU A 149 22.31 -18.06 5.32
C GLU A 149 23.43 -17.04 5.61
N LEU A 150 23.32 -16.31 6.72
CA LEU A 150 24.35 -15.35 7.12
C LEU A 150 25.69 -16.00 7.48
N LYS A 151 25.67 -17.19 8.12
CA LYS A 151 26.90 -17.94 8.45
C LYS A 151 27.67 -18.42 7.22
N GLN A 152 27.02 -18.53 6.06
CA GLN A 152 27.70 -18.89 4.82
C GLN A 152 28.54 -17.73 4.24
N ILE A 153 28.23 -16.50 4.63
CA ILE A 153 28.90 -15.29 4.12
C ILE A 153 29.80 -14.61 5.16
N VAL A 154 29.57 -14.81 6.46
CA VAL A 154 30.39 -14.27 7.54
C VAL A 154 31.11 -15.42 8.28
N PRO A 155 32.44 -15.35 8.45
CA PRO A 155 33.18 -16.35 9.22
C PRO A 155 32.66 -16.52 10.64
N GLU A 156 32.65 -17.74 11.17
CA GLU A 156 32.18 -18.04 12.54
C GLU A 156 32.94 -17.26 13.63
N SER A 157 34.19 -16.86 13.35
CA SER A 157 34.99 -16.04 14.26
C SER A 157 34.50 -14.59 14.38
N GLN A 158 33.54 -14.15 13.56
CA GLN A 158 33.03 -12.78 13.49
C GLN A 158 31.56 -12.70 13.93
N GLN A 159 31.26 -13.20 15.13
CA GLN A 159 29.88 -13.22 15.67
C GLN A 159 29.24 -11.83 15.78
N GLU A 160 30.02 -10.79 16.05
CA GLU A 160 29.54 -9.40 16.11
C GLU A 160 29.04 -8.91 14.74
N VAL A 161 29.74 -9.27 13.66
CA VAL A 161 29.36 -8.92 12.28
C VAL A 161 28.07 -9.64 11.88
N LEU A 162 27.94 -10.93 12.24
CA LEU A 162 26.69 -11.69 12.04
C LEU A 162 25.50 -11.00 12.72
N ASN A 163 25.66 -10.57 13.97
CA ASN A 163 24.60 -9.92 14.72
C ASN A 163 24.26 -8.54 14.14
N SER A 164 25.26 -7.75 13.73
CA SER A 164 25.05 -6.44 13.10
C SER A 164 24.29 -6.54 11.78
N ILE A 165 24.66 -7.48 10.91
CA ILE A 165 23.95 -7.73 9.64
C ILE A 165 22.52 -8.23 9.93
N GLY A 166 22.37 -9.15 10.89
CA GLY A 166 21.06 -9.64 11.31
C GLY A 166 20.15 -8.52 11.79
N TYR A 167 20.67 -7.60 12.60
CA TYR A 167 19.94 -6.43 13.10
C TYR A 167 19.53 -5.48 11.98
N SER A 168 20.43 -5.15 11.05
CA SER A 168 20.11 -4.30 9.89
C SER A 168 18.98 -4.92 9.06
N LEU A 169 19.11 -6.19 8.66
CA LEU A 169 18.09 -6.86 7.84
C LEU A 169 16.74 -6.95 8.54
N TYR A 170 16.75 -7.26 9.84
CA TYR A 170 15.56 -7.28 10.67
C TYR A 170 14.89 -5.90 10.73
N SER A 171 15.65 -4.87 11.10
CA SER A 171 15.15 -3.51 11.28
C SER A 171 14.59 -2.94 9.98
N ASP A 172 15.33 -3.07 8.88
CA ASP A 172 14.93 -2.57 7.56
C ASP A 172 13.63 -3.24 7.10
N PHE A 173 13.51 -4.55 7.30
CA PHE A 173 12.31 -5.29 6.92
C PHE A 173 11.10 -4.86 7.75
N PHE A 174 11.21 -4.80 9.07
CA PHE A 174 10.04 -4.52 9.91
C PHE A 174 9.58 -3.07 9.82
N ASP A 175 10.50 -2.11 9.62
CA ASP A 175 10.13 -0.73 9.30
C ASP A 175 9.34 -0.68 7.99
N PHE A 176 9.85 -1.33 6.94
CA PHE A 176 9.16 -1.41 5.66
C PHE A 176 7.80 -2.13 5.76
N PHE A 177 7.74 -3.25 6.50
CA PHE A 177 6.52 -4.03 6.68
C PHE A 177 5.42 -3.22 7.36
N VAL A 178 5.74 -2.57 8.49
CA VAL A 178 4.77 -1.76 9.24
C VAL A 178 4.31 -0.58 8.39
N ARG A 179 5.26 0.15 7.80
CA ARG A 179 4.95 1.32 6.98
C ARG A 179 4.14 0.95 5.75
N GLY A 180 4.59 -0.03 4.97
CA GLY A 180 3.92 -0.48 3.74
C GLY A 180 2.52 -1.03 3.99
N SER A 181 2.32 -1.75 5.09
CA SER A 181 0.98 -2.26 5.47
C SER A 181 0.02 -1.12 5.82
N LEU A 182 0.48 -0.13 6.59
CA LEU A 182 -0.34 1.03 6.94
C LEU A 182 -0.58 1.94 5.72
N ASP A 183 0.42 2.09 4.84
CA ASP A 183 0.29 2.87 3.60
C ASP A 183 -0.74 2.23 2.65
N MET A 184 -0.81 0.90 2.58
CA MET A 184 -1.84 0.18 1.82
C MET A 184 -3.26 0.47 2.34
N ILE A 185 -3.45 0.52 3.66
CA ILE A 185 -4.73 0.90 4.28
C ILE A 185 -5.04 2.37 3.98
N ALA A 186 -4.04 3.25 4.10
CA ALA A 186 -4.18 4.67 3.80
C ALA A 186 -4.59 4.89 2.33
N ASP A 187 -3.96 4.19 1.39
CA ASP A 187 -4.30 4.25 -0.04
C ASP A 187 -5.75 3.84 -0.30
N ALA A 188 -6.22 2.76 0.33
CA ALA A 188 -7.60 2.33 0.20
C ALA A 188 -8.60 3.33 0.82
N LYS A 189 -8.22 4.04 1.90
CA LYS A 189 -9.02 5.14 2.46
C LYS A 189 -9.02 6.38 1.56
N ILE A 190 -7.86 6.78 1.04
CA ILE A 190 -7.72 7.93 0.13
C ILE A 190 -8.59 7.74 -1.12
N TYR A 191 -8.62 6.54 -1.69
CA TYR A 191 -9.42 6.24 -2.88
C TYR A 191 -10.93 6.50 -2.70
N LYS A 192 -11.45 6.42 -1.47
CA LYS A 192 -12.85 6.75 -1.17
C LYS A 192 -13.17 8.22 -1.42
N SER A 193 -12.16 9.10 -1.37
CA SER A 193 -12.29 10.51 -1.76
C SER A 193 -11.96 10.68 -3.24
N LYS A 194 -13.01 10.85 -4.06
CA LYS A 194 -12.90 11.03 -5.52
C LYS A 194 -11.86 12.09 -5.91
N ARG A 195 -11.84 13.20 -5.17
CA ARG A 195 -10.94 14.34 -5.38
C ARG A 195 -9.46 13.97 -5.46
N PHE A 196 -9.02 12.95 -4.71
CA PHE A 196 -7.60 12.60 -4.64
C PHE A 196 -7.21 11.45 -5.57
N ARG A 197 -8.15 10.80 -6.25
CA ARG A 197 -7.86 9.70 -7.19
C ARG A 197 -6.90 10.10 -8.31
N PRO A 198 -7.00 11.30 -8.93
CA PRO A 198 -6.04 11.75 -9.94
C PRO A 198 -4.61 11.88 -9.41
N LEU A 199 -4.44 12.36 -8.17
CA LEU A 199 -3.12 12.44 -7.53
C LEU A 199 -2.61 11.03 -7.17
N GLN A 200 -3.48 10.20 -6.59
CA GLN A 200 -3.17 8.86 -6.13
C GLN A 200 -2.69 7.94 -7.25
N ILE A 201 -3.37 7.92 -8.40
CA ILE A 201 -3.01 7.01 -9.50
C ILE A 201 -1.57 7.23 -9.97
N HIS A 202 -1.11 8.48 -10.01
CA HIS A 202 0.26 8.82 -10.38
C HIS A 202 1.27 8.40 -9.32
N ALA A 203 0.97 8.69 -8.05
CA ALA A 203 1.86 8.38 -6.94
C ALA A 203 2.03 6.86 -6.74
N MET A 204 0.91 6.11 -6.65
CA MET A 204 0.94 4.65 -6.55
C MET A 204 1.61 4.01 -7.77
N GLY A 205 1.28 4.46 -8.99
CA GLY A 205 1.90 3.94 -10.21
C GLY A 205 3.42 4.18 -10.25
N LYS A 206 3.91 5.31 -9.74
CA LYS A 206 5.34 5.59 -9.61
C LYS A 206 6.01 4.69 -8.57
N GLU A 207 5.37 4.54 -7.41
CA GLU A 207 5.85 3.67 -6.34
C GLU A 207 5.96 2.21 -6.78
N ILE A 208 4.93 1.67 -7.42
CA ILE A 208 4.94 0.28 -7.94
C ILE A 208 6.05 0.09 -8.97
N ARG A 209 6.28 1.07 -9.87
CA ARG A 209 7.44 1.03 -10.79
C ARG A 209 8.77 1.02 -10.05
N THR A 210 8.89 1.76 -8.96
CA THR A 210 10.09 1.73 -8.11
C THR A 210 10.28 0.33 -7.51
N TYR A 211 9.22 -0.29 -6.99
CA TYR A 211 9.29 -1.65 -6.45
C TYR A 211 9.65 -2.70 -7.50
N ILE A 212 9.09 -2.60 -8.71
CA ILE A 212 9.49 -3.45 -9.85
C ILE A 212 11.00 -3.33 -10.11
N ASN A 213 11.54 -2.10 -10.11
CA ASN A 213 12.97 -1.88 -10.31
C ASN A 213 13.82 -2.42 -9.17
N VAL A 214 13.38 -2.27 -7.91
CA VAL A 214 14.07 -2.82 -6.74
C VAL A 214 14.13 -4.34 -6.83
N VAL A 215 13.02 -5.00 -7.16
CA VAL A 215 12.97 -6.45 -7.35
C VAL A 215 13.89 -6.90 -8.48
N ALA A 216 13.90 -6.19 -9.62
CA ALA A 216 14.81 -6.48 -10.72
C ALA A 216 16.29 -6.39 -10.30
N GLN A 217 16.65 -5.37 -9.48
CA GLN A 217 17.99 -5.23 -8.93
C GLN A 217 18.35 -6.34 -7.94
N GLN A 218 17.39 -6.76 -7.10
CA GLN A 218 17.57 -7.88 -6.17
C GLN A 218 17.78 -9.20 -6.92
N ASN A 219 17.09 -9.41 -8.03
CA ASN A 219 17.27 -10.60 -8.87
C ASN A 219 18.63 -10.63 -9.59
N ALA A 220 19.21 -9.47 -9.88
CA ALA A 220 20.46 -9.36 -10.61
C ALA A 220 21.72 -9.55 -9.74
N LYS A 221 21.60 -9.58 -8.41
CA LYS A 221 22.73 -9.65 -7.48
C LYS A 221 22.51 -10.72 -6.41
N PRO A 222 23.58 -11.40 -5.94
CA PRO A 222 23.48 -12.26 -4.76
C PRO A 222 22.97 -11.47 -3.55
N GLN A 223 22.00 -12.06 -2.84
CA GLN A 223 21.40 -11.45 -1.65
C GLN A 223 22.10 -11.96 -0.39
N LYS A 224 22.16 -11.11 0.65
CA LYS A 224 22.71 -11.51 1.96
C LYS A 224 21.86 -12.58 2.64
N SER A 225 20.55 -12.52 2.43
CA SER A 225 19.59 -13.52 2.89
C SER A 225 18.49 -13.66 1.85
N GLN A 226 18.31 -14.88 1.34
CA GLN A 226 17.25 -15.21 0.41
C GLN A 226 15.89 -15.14 1.13
N THR A 227 15.84 -15.66 2.36
CA THR A 227 14.66 -15.58 3.23
C THR A 227 14.14 -14.14 3.40
N VAL A 228 15.00 -13.20 3.77
CA VAL A 228 14.60 -11.79 3.95
C VAL A 228 14.22 -11.14 2.61
N SER A 229 14.95 -11.44 1.53
CA SER A 229 14.62 -10.95 0.20
C SER A 229 13.25 -11.42 -0.28
N ASP A 230 12.86 -12.65 0.05
CA ASP A 230 11.53 -13.17 -0.30
C ASP A 230 10.42 -12.49 0.49
N TRP A 231 10.65 -12.17 1.77
CA TRP A 231 9.69 -11.36 2.53
C TRP A 231 9.47 -9.98 1.88
N PHE A 232 10.55 -9.29 1.49
CA PHE A 232 10.45 -8.01 0.79
C PHE A 232 9.70 -8.14 -0.53
N ARG A 233 10.02 -9.14 -1.35
CA ARG A 233 9.36 -9.37 -2.65
C ARG A 233 7.85 -9.57 -2.50
N THR A 234 7.41 -10.36 -1.52
CA THR A 234 5.97 -10.53 -1.25
C THR A 234 5.30 -9.19 -0.91
N LEU A 235 5.92 -8.36 -0.07
CA LEU A 235 5.39 -7.05 0.29
C LEU A 235 5.45 -6.02 -0.84
N PHE A 236 6.45 -6.08 -1.72
CA PHE A 236 6.58 -5.18 -2.87
C PHE A 236 5.51 -5.41 -3.93
N VAL A 237 5.03 -6.65 -4.07
CA VAL A 237 3.97 -7.01 -5.00
C VAL A 237 2.60 -6.59 -4.47
N LEU A 238 2.40 -6.61 -3.15
CA LEU A 238 1.10 -6.40 -2.51
C LEU A 238 0.39 -5.08 -2.93
N PRO A 239 1.06 -3.91 -3.00
CA PRO A 239 0.43 -2.67 -3.50
C PRO A 239 -0.05 -2.75 -4.95
N ALA A 240 0.53 -3.61 -5.79
CA ALA A 240 0.10 -3.79 -7.18
C ALA A 240 -1.26 -4.48 -7.29
N PHE A 241 -1.60 -5.37 -6.35
CA PHE A 241 -2.95 -5.93 -6.25
C PHE A 241 -3.97 -4.87 -5.84
N LEU A 242 -3.63 -3.99 -4.89
CA LEU A 242 -4.49 -2.86 -4.53
C LEU A 242 -4.68 -1.93 -5.73
N PHE A 243 -3.61 -1.58 -6.44
CA PHE A 243 -3.68 -0.73 -7.61
C PHE A 243 -4.54 -1.33 -8.73
N LYS A 244 -4.41 -2.65 -8.96
CA LYS A 244 -5.28 -3.39 -9.87
C LYS A 244 -6.75 -3.26 -9.44
N LYS A 245 -7.07 -3.47 -8.16
CA LYS A 245 -8.44 -3.34 -7.65
C LYS A 245 -9.01 -1.92 -7.81
N LEU A 246 -8.19 -0.90 -7.54
CA LEU A 246 -8.65 0.49 -7.51
C LEU A 246 -8.77 1.14 -8.90
N TYR A 247 -7.91 0.74 -9.84
CA TYR A 247 -7.77 1.41 -11.13
C TYR A 247 -7.93 0.48 -12.35
N ALA A 248 -8.13 -0.81 -12.12
CA ALA A 248 -8.17 -1.84 -13.16
C ALA A 248 -6.89 -1.90 -14.03
N ILE A 249 -5.74 -1.59 -13.42
CA ILE A 249 -4.41 -1.64 -14.05
C ILE A 249 -3.60 -2.77 -13.42
N ASN A 250 -3.43 -3.88 -14.15
CA ASN A 250 -2.59 -4.98 -13.66
C ASN A 250 -1.10 -4.67 -13.87
N MET A 251 -0.37 -4.50 -12.77
CA MET A 251 1.08 -4.35 -12.76
C MET A 251 1.80 -5.54 -12.10
N VAL A 252 1.07 -6.55 -11.62
CA VAL A 252 1.62 -7.71 -10.89
C VAL A 252 2.59 -8.50 -11.77
N GLU A 253 2.23 -8.72 -13.04
CA GLU A 253 3.06 -9.46 -14.02
C GLU A 253 4.36 -8.75 -14.41
N LEU A 254 4.51 -7.47 -14.04
CA LEU A 254 5.75 -6.72 -14.28
C LEU A 254 6.81 -7.01 -13.23
N PHE A 255 6.42 -7.61 -12.10
CA PHE A 255 7.35 -8.09 -11.10
C PHE A 255 7.95 -9.41 -11.61
N ALA A 256 9.28 -9.45 -11.78
CA ALA A 256 10.01 -10.67 -12.13
C ALA A 256 10.20 -11.57 -10.89
N VAL A 257 9.12 -11.88 -10.17
CA VAL A 257 9.12 -12.78 -9.00
C VAL A 257 8.55 -14.15 -9.39
N SER A 258 8.79 -15.18 -8.57
CA SER A 258 8.20 -16.50 -8.81
C SER A 258 6.69 -16.50 -8.59
N GLU A 259 5.97 -17.41 -9.28
CA GLU A 259 4.52 -17.58 -9.13
C GLU A 259 4.11 -17.85 -7.68
N GLU A 260 4.92 -18.59 -6.93
CA GLU A 260 4.70 -18.83 -5.50
C GLU A 260 4.63 -17.53 -4.70
N ARG A 261 5.55 -16.58 -4.95
CA ARG A 261 5.55 -15.29 -4.24
C ARG A 261 4.38 -14.41 -4.65
N VAL A 262 3.97 -14.47 -5.92
CA VAL A 262 2.74 -13.80 -6.38
C VAL A 262 1.52 -14.37 -5.67
N ALA A 263 1.42 -15.70 -5.54
CA ALA A 263 0.31 -16.37 -4.87
C ALA A 263 0.23 -16.04 -3.37
N GLU A 264 1.37 -15.94 -2.68
CA GLU A 264 1.43 -15.47 -1.29
C GLU A 264 0.95 -14.02 -1.15
N ALA A 265 1.44 -13.12 -2.01
CA ALA A 265 1.01 -11.72 -2.02
C ALA A 265 -0.49 -11.60 -2.34
N GLU A 266 -1.01 -12.43 -3.23
CA GLU A 266 -2.45 -12.50 -3.53
C GLU A 266 -3.25 -12.98 -2.31
N LYS A 267 -2.76 -14.00 -1.59
CA LYS A 267 -3.41 -14.48 -0.37
C LYS A 267 -3.44 -13.40 0.73
N MET A 268 -2.34 -12.67 0.91
CA MET A 268 -2.31 -11.48 1.77
C MET A 268 -3.29 -10.40 1.30
N PHE A 269 -3.39 -10.17 -0.02
CA PHE A 269 -4.35 -9.22 -0.57
C PHE A 269 -5.80 -9.61 -0.27
N ARG A 270 -6.16 -10.89 -0.39
CA ARG A 270 -7.51 -11.38 -0.05
C ARG A 270 -7.84 -11.19 1.43
N ILE A 271 -6.85 -11.39 2.32
CA ILE A 271 -6.98 -11.07 3.76
C ILE A 271 -7.28 -9.58 3.93
N PHE A 272 -6.51 -8.72 3.27
CA PHE A 272 -6.75 -7.28 3.28
C PHE A 272 -8.15 -6.93 2.81
N GLU A 273 -8.62 -7.47 1.69
CA GLU A 273 -9.95 -7.16 1.15
C GLU A 273 -11.06 -7.55 2.12
N ARG A 274 -10.98 -8.74 2.69
CA ARG A 274 -11.94 -9.25 3.68
C ARG A 274 -11.97 -8.34 4.91
N ASP A 275 -10.81 -8.04 5.48
CA ASP A 275 -10.71 -7.33 6.75
C ASP A 275 -10.95 -5.82 6.58
N PHE A 276 -10.54 -5.24 5.45
CA PHE A 276 -10.80 -3.83 5.12
C PHE A 276 -12.30 -3.56 4.88
N ALA A 277 -13.05 -4.53 4.34
CA ALA A 277 -14.48 -4.37 4.07
C ALA A 277 -15.32 -4.21 5.35
N VAL A 278 -14.89 -4.84 6.45
CA VAL A 278 -15.54 -4.78 7.76
C VAL A 278 -14.77 -3.91 8.76
N LEU A 279 -13.84 -3.09 8.26
CA LEU A 279 -12.92 -2.32 9.07
C LEU A 279 -13.66 -1.24 9.86
N GLU A 280 -13.81 -1.50 11.16
CA GLU A 280 -14.21 -0.49 12.13
C GLU A 280 -13.03 0.43 12.47
N ALA A 281 -13.34 1.55 13.11
CA ALA A 281 -12.33 2.42 13.70
C ALA A 281 -11.37 1.62 14.61
N ALA A 282 -10.05 1.82 14.44
CA ALA A 282 -8.96 1.12 15.13
C ALA A 282 -8.68 -0.31 14.66
N GLY A 283 -9.38 -0.82 13.65
CA GLY A 283 -9.16 -2.17 13.12
C GLY A 283 -7.91 -2.32 12.24
N GLU A 284 -7.20 -1.22 11.94
CA GLU A 284 -6.09 -1.21 10.99
C GLU A 284 -4.91 -2.09 11.44
N TYR A 285 -4.69 -2.17 12.74
CA TYR A 285 -3.64 -3.00 13.34
C TYR A 285 -4.00 -4.50 13.33
N GLU A 286 -5.27 -4.86 13.17
CA GLU A 286 -5.67 -6.27 13.01
C GLU A 286 -5.30 -6.79 11.62
N ILE A 287 -5.39 -5.94 10.58
CA ILE A 287 -4.85 -6.26 9.24
C ILE A 287 -3.34 -6.52 9.32
N LEU A 288 -2.60 -5.67 10.04
CA LEU A 288 -1.16 -5.84 10.24
C LEU A 288 -0.83 -7.17 10.94
N LYS A 289 -1.57 -7.55 11.97
CA LYS A 289 -1.41 -8.85 12.65
C LYS A 289 -1.76 -10.03 11.73
N ALA A 290 -2.80 -9.90 10.91
CA ALA A 290 -3.19 -10.93 9.96
C ALA A 290 -2.08 -11.16 8.91
N PHE A 291 -1.44 -10.08 8.44
CA PHE A 291 -0.28 -10.17 7.57
C PHE A 291 0.92 -10.85 8.23
N LEU A 292 1.25 -10.49 9.48
CA LEU A 292 2.32 -11.17 10.22
C LEU A 292 2.05 -12.67 10.37
N THR A 293 0.79 -13.04 10.60
CA THR A 293 0.39 -14.45 10.73
C THR A 293 0.56 -15.19 9.42
N GLU A 294 0.10 -14.57 8.31
CA GLU A 294 0.20 -15.13 6.97
C GLU A 294 1.65 -15.32 6.52
N MET A 295 2.54 -14.37 6.84
CA MET A 295 3.98 -14.49 6.53
C MET A 295 4.75 -15.39 7.51
N HIS A 296 4.09 -15.99 8.51
CA HIS A 296 4.73 -16.74 9.60
C HIS A 296 5.76 -15.92 10.40
N LEU A 297 5.43 -14.64 10.66
CA LEU A 297 6.23 -13.65 11.39
C LEU A 297 5.53 -13.10 12.65
N ALA A 298 4.40 -13.69 13.07
CA ALA A 298 3.64 -13.25 14.24
C ALA A 298 4.43 -13.25 15.55
N ASP A 299 5.48 -14.06 15.64
CA ASP A 299 6.39 -14.13 16.78
C ASP A 299 7.66 -13.26 16.62
N CYS A 300 7.81 -12.63 15.45
CA CYS A 300 8.96 -11.82 15.04
C CYS A 300 8.73 -10.30 15.16
N LEU A 301 7.49 -9.88 15.40
CA LEU A 301 7.11 -8.50 15.70
C LEU A 301 5.89 -8.51 16.63
N THR A 302 5.92 -7.68 17.67
CA THR A 302 4.79 -7.56 18.59
C THR A 302 3.87 -6.41 18.17
N VAL A 303 2.59 -6.72 17.95
CA VAL A 303 1.52 -5.73 17.75
C VAL A 303 0.44 -6.01 18.77
N ARG A 304 0.19 -5.10 19.71
CA ARG A 304 -0.83 -5.31 20.77
C ARG A 304 -1.47 -4.01 21.21
N VAL A 305 -2.64 -4.11 21.82
CA VAL A 305 -3.26 -2.96 22.49
C VAL A 305 -2.41 -2.63 23.71
N LYS A 306 -2.00 -1.37 23.81
CA LYS A 306 -1.29 -0.82 24.95
C LYS A 306 -2.20 -0.90 26.17
N VAL A 307 -1.80 -1.68 27.15
CA VAL A 307 -2.47 -1.67 28.45
C VAL A 307 -2.08 -0.36 29.12
N LYS A 308 -3.03 0.57 29.27
CA LYS A 308 -2.83 1.70 30.17
C LYS A 308 -2.63 1.11 31.55
N ALA A 309 -1.40 1.10 32.06
CA ALA A 309 -1.17 0.81 33.47
C ALA A 309 -2.10 1.73 34.27
N ASP A 310 -2.88 1.16 35.19
CA ASP A 310 -3.86 1.87 36.00
C ASP A 310 -3.25 3.17 36.56
N ALA A 311 -3.60 4.31 35.95
CA ALA A 311 -3.22 5.64 36.43
C ALA A 311 -3.96 6.01 37.74
N GLU A 312 -4.70 5.07 38.33
CA GLU A 312 -5.39 5.19 39.61
C GLU A 312 -5.21 3.91 40.43
N LYS A 313 -4.00 3.63 40.96
CA LYS A 313 -3.80 2.92 42.25
C LYS A 313 -2.34 2.74 42.67
N ILE A 314 -1.52 3.80 42.65
CA ILE A 314 -0.43 3.92 43.65
C ILE A 314 -0.40 5.37 44.15
N ARG A 315 -1.44 5.74 44.91
CA ARG A 315 -1.21 6.55 46.11
C ARG A 315 -0.97 5.55 47.23
N ILE A 316 0.30 5.28 47.51
CA ILE A 316 0.70 4.87 48.84
C ILE A 316 1.43 6.08 49.41
N SER A 317 0.79 6.63 50.43
CA SER A 317 1.28 7.61 51.40
C SER A 317 2.64 7.24 51.97
#